data_AF-A0A1Q7BH90-F1
#
_entry.id   AF-A0A1Q7BH90-F1
#
_cell.length_a   1.000
_cell.length_b   1.000
_cell.length_c   1.000
_cell.angle_alpha   90.00
_cell.angle_beta   90.00
_cell.angle_gamma   90.00
#
_symmetry.space_group_name_H-M   'P 1'
#
loop_
_entity.id
_entity.type
_entity.pdbx_description
1 polymer ?
#
loop_
_entity_poly.entity_id
_entity_poly.type
_entity_poly.pdbx_seq_one_letter_code
_entity_poly.pdbx_strand_id
1 'polypeptide(L)'
;MSAPKKKPTRGEQERAAAEQRRLAPVLREAHARLRLWRLCEDQTCRRSKTCGSDADQCGARVAAQGWEWLHHLIKAMREGKAQEDAVEAANFAALGYRHRFVIRWPNVPCWDDLEFYMCNDGAWKRTSTAPSRPDIDPQFFELAASPWLRDAVRADAEV
;
A
#
# COMPACT_ATOMS: atom_id res chain seq x y z
N MET A 1 -23.26 -15.49 10.46
CA MET A 1 -23.48 -14.40 11.44
C MET A 1 -22.12 -13.86 11.84
N SER A 2 -21.74 -12.68 11.34
CA SER A 2 -20.42 -12.10 11.64
C SER A 2 -20.44 -11.47 13.04
N ALA A 3 -19.46 -11.82 13.88
CA ALA A 3 -19.32 -11.25 15.21
C ALA A 3 -19.21 -9.71 15.16
N PRO A 4 -19.79 -8.97 16.13
CA PRO A 4 -19.68 -7.52 16.16
C PRO A 4 -18.21 -7.12 16.32
N LYS A 5 -17.71 -6.25 15.42
CA LYS A 5 -16.37 -5.67 15.54
C LYS A 5 -16.25 -4.98 16.89
N LYS A 6 -15.39 -5.51 17.76
CA LYS A 6 -15.14 -4.96 19.10
C LYS A 6 -14.62 -3.53 18.95
N LYS A 7 -15.21 -2.57 19.66
CA LYS A 7 -14.73 -1.18 19.65
C LYS A 7 -13.31 -1.14 20.22
N PRO A 8 -12.37 -0.44 19.57
CA PRO A 8 -11.00 -0.36 20.05
C PRO A 8 -10.97 0.32 21.43
N THR A 9 -10.21 -0.25 22.34
CA THR A 9 -9.95 0.27 23.67
C THR A 9 -9.20 1.60 23.60
N ARG A 10 -9.26 2.39 24.68
CA ARG A 10 -8.53 3.67 24.76
C ARG A 10 -7.02 3.50 24.52
N GLY A 11 -6.43 2.44 25.06
CA GLY A 11 -5.00 2.15 24.86
C GLY A 11 -4.66 1.81 23.41
N GLU A 12 -5.54 1.11 22.69
CA GLU A 12 -5.36 0.85 21.25
C GLU A 12 -5.48 2.13 20.43
N GLN A 13 -6.41 3.02 20.78
CA GLN A 13 -6.57 4.32 20.12
C GLN A 13 -5.35 5.24 20.35
N GLU A 14 -4.84 5.29 21.59
CA GLU A 14 -3.65 6.08 21.93
C GLU A 14 -2.40 5.57 21.17
N ARG A 15 -2.25 4.24 21.03
CA ARG A 15 -1.19 3.62 20.23
C ARG A 15 -1.33 3.96 18.75
N ALA A 16 -2.53 3.81 18.18
CA ALA A 16 -2.78 4.15 16.78
C ALA A 16 -2.51 5.64 16.50
N ALA A 17 -2.89 6.54 17.41
CA ALA A 17 -2.61 7.96 17.28
C ALA A 17 -1.12 8.31 17.46
N ALA A 18 -0.38 7.55 18.27
CA ALA A 18 1.07 7.70 18.39
C ALA A 18 1.77 7.22 17.10
N GLU A 19 1.32 6.10 16.54
CA GLU A 19 1.80 5.56 15.28
C GLU A 19 1.52 6.52 14.11
N GLN A 20 0.31 7.08 14.03
CA GLN A 20 -0.02 8.07 13.01
C GLN A 20 0.85 9.33 13.11
N ARG A 21 1.17 9.78 14.33
CA ARG A 21 2.08 10.93 14.55
C ARG A 21 3.51 10.63 14.09
N ARG A 22 3.99 9.40 14.27
CA ARG A 22 5.30 8.94 13.79
C ARG A 22 5.36 8.87 12.26
N LEU A 23 4.30 8.36 11.63
CA LEU A 23 4.22 8.24 10.16
C LEU A 23 3.98 9.57 9.44
N ALA A 24 3.42 10.58 10.12
CA ALA A 24 3.02 11.84 9.50
C ALA A 24 4.12 12.55 8.67
N PRO A 25 5.41 12.62 9.10
CA PRO A 25 6.47 13.21 8.29
C PRO A 25 6.75 12.41 7.00
N VAL A 26 6.80 11.08 7.09
CA VAL A 26 7.03 10.19 5.94
C VAL A 26 5.89 10.35 4.93
N LEU A 27 4.64 10.33 5.40
CA LEU A 27 3.45 10.52 4.57
C LEU A 27 3.38 11.92 3.97
N ARG A 28 3.78 12.97 4.70
CA ARG A 28 3.84 14.34 4.16
C ARG A 28 4.83 14.46 3.01
N GLU A 29 6.02 13.88 3.17
CA GLU A 29 7.05 13.93 2.13
C GLU A 29 6.69 13.03 0.93
N ALA A 30 6.10 11.86 1.16
CA ALA A 30 5.57 11.01 0.10
C ALA A 30 4.50 11.75 -0.72
N HIS A 31 3.56 12.43 -0.05
CA HIS A 31 2.55 13.27 -0.69
C HIS A 31 3.19 14.37 -1.56
N ALA A 32 4.25 15.02 -1.06
CA ALA A 32 4.98 16.05 -1.79
C ALA A 32 5.70 15.48 -3.03
N ARG A 33 6.36 14.32 -2.90
CA ARG A 33 7.07 13.61 -3.99
C ARG A 33 6.14 13.16 -5.10
N LEU A 34 4.99 12.60 -4.73
CA LEU A 34 3.92 12.21 -5.64
C LEU A 34 3.13 13.41 -6.19
N ARG A 35 3.46 14.63 -5.72
CA ARG A 35 2.82 15.89 -6.14
C ARG A 35 1.30 15.86 -6.04
N LEU A 36 0.75 15.12 -5.07
CA LEU A 36 -0.68 14.91 -4.90
C LEU A 36 -1.44 16.21 -4.63
N TRP A 37 -0.75 17.26 -4.17
CA TRP A 37 -1.28 18.62 -4.06
C TRP A 37 -1.82 19.18 -5.39
N ARG A 38 -1.36 18.67 -6.54
CA ARG A 38 -1.88 19.05 -7.87
C ARG A 38 -3.29 18.51 -8.11
N LEU A 39 -3.60 17.36 -7.53
CA LEU A 39 -4.89 16.67 -7.64
C LEU A 39 -5.89 17.15 -6.58
N CYS A 40 -5.41 17.90 -5.59
CA CYS A 40 -6.26 18.47 -4.54
C CYS A 40 -7.11 19.63 -5.08
N GLU A 41 -8.40 19.62 -4.76
CA GLU A 41 -9.34 20.70 -5.12
C GLU A 41 -9.04 22.01 -4.40
N ASP A 42 -8.39 21.95 -3.23
CA ASP A 42 -8.01 23.14 -2.44
C ASP A 42 -6.96 23.98 -3.20
N GLN A 43 -7.32 25.23 -3.50
CA GLN A 43 -6.42 26.17 -4.17
C GLN A 43 -5.17 26.48 -3.36
N THR A 44 -5.26 26.45 -2.02
CA THR A 44 -4.12 26.71 -1.13
C THR A 44 -3.05 25.65 -1.35
N CYS A 45 -3.45 24.38 -1.36
CA CYS A 45 -2.54 23.26 -1.60
C CYS A 45 -1.87 23.37 -2.99
N ARG A 46 -2.63 23.76 -4.01
CA ARG A 46 -2.10 23.96 -5.37
C ARG A 46 -1.11 25.12 -5.46
N ARG A 47 -1.36 26.23 -4.76
CA ARG A 47 -0.50 27.43 -4.75
C ARG A 47 0.78 27.22 -3.93
N SER A 48 0.67 26.61 -2.75
CA SER A 48 1.82 26.35 -1.88
C SER A 48 2.68 25.18 -2.34
N LYS A 49 2.19 24.38 -3.31
CA LYS A 49 2.83 23.14 -3.80
C LYS A 49 3.07 22.11 -2.68
N THR A 50 2.25 22.18 -1.65
CA THR A 50 2.33 21.35 -0.43
C THR A 50 0.92 21.15 0.10
N CYS A 51 0.65 20.06 0.83
CA CYS A 51 -0.63 19.95 1.54
C CYS A 51 -0.62 20.97 2.69
N GLY A 52 -1.59 21.90 2.70
CA GLY A 52 -1.75 22.88 3.78
C GLY A 52 -2.40 22.30 5.05
N SER A 53 -2.80 21.02 5.01
CA SER A 53 -3.49 20.33 6.09
C SER A 53 -2.87 18.94 6.33
N ASP A 54 -3.67 17.98 6.78
CA ASP A 54 -3.23 16.61 6.97
C ASP A 54 -2.94 15.94 5.61
N ALA A 55 -1.66 15.68 5.35
CA ALA A 55 -1.22 15.05 4.10
C ALA A 55 -1.75 13.62 3.95
N ASP A 56 -2.00 12.93 5.06
CA ASP A 56 -2.55 11.57 5.05
C ASP A 56 -4.00 11.59 4.56
N GLN A 57 -4.83 12.44 5.15
CA GLN A 57 -6.22 12.62 4.72
C GLN A 57 -6.30 13.15 3.28
N CYS A 58 -5.42 14.07 2.89
CA CYS A 58 -5.40 14.60 1.54
C CYS A 58 -5.04 13.50 0.52
N GLY A 59 -4.00 12.71 0.79
CA GLY A 59 -3.61 11.57 -0.04
C GLY A 59 -4.72 10.54 -0.19
N ALA A 60 -5.38 10.17 0.92
CA ALA A 60 -6.51 9.25 0.91
C ALA A 60 -7.69 9.77 0.08
N ARG A 61 -7.91 11.09 0.03
CA ARG A 61 -8.98 11.69 -0.78
C ARG A 61 -8.65 11.73 -2.27
N VAL A 62 -7.43 12.14 -2.65
CA VAL A 62 -7.09 12.41 -4.06
C VAL A 62 -6.53 11.20 -4.80
N ALA A 63 -6.01 10.21 -4.07
CA ALA A 63 -5.38 9.03 -4.63
C ALA A 63 -5.64 7.78 -3.75
N ALA A 64 -6.90 7.56 -3.37
CA ALA A 64 -7.31 6.56 -2.37
C ALA A 64 -6.60 5.20 -2.49
N GLN A 65 -6.66 4.57 -3.67
CA GLN A 65 -6.11 3.23 -3.88
C GLN A 65 -4.57 3.20 -3.76
N GLY A 66 -3.88 4.14 -4.42
CA GLY A 66 -2.42 4.24 -4.33
C GLY A 66 -1.96 4.60 -2.91
N TRP A 67 -2.72 5.45 -2.22
CA TRP A 67 -2.42 5.86 -0.86
C TRP A 67 -2.58 4.72 0.14
N GLU A 68 -3.67 3.95 0.05
CA GLU A 68 -3.88 2.74 0.85
C GLU A 68 -2.78 1.70 0.58
N TRP A 69 -2.42 1.51 -0.69
CA TRP A 69 -1.31 0.64 -1.09
C TRP A 69 0.03 1.09 -0.45
N LEU A 70 0.32 2.39 -0.46
CA LEU A 70 1.53 2.94 0.17
C LEU A 70 1.55 2.71 1.69
N HIS A 71 0.40 2.83 2.36
CA HIS A 71 0.26 2.50 3.78
C HIS A 71 0.59 1.03 4.06
N HIS A 72 0.06 0.11 3.25
CA HIS A 72 0.39 -1.31 3.36
C HIS A 72 1.89 -1.58 3.18
N LEU A 73 2.52 -0.91 2.22
CA LEU A 73 3.95 -1.03 1.97
C LEU A 73 4.78 -0.52 3.17
N ILE A 74 4.48 0.67 3.67
CA ILE A 74 5.20 1.26 4.81
C ILE A 74 5.04 0.37 6.05
N LYS A 75 3.83 -0.13 6.30
CA LYS A 75 3.56 -1.07 7.39
C LYS A 75 4.43 -2.33 7.27
N ALA A 76 4.46 -2.96 6.09
CA ALA A 76 5.25 -4.16 5.84
C ALA A 76 6.77 -3.92 6.04
N MET A 77 7.29 -2.78 5.60
CA MET A 77 8.70 -2.41 5.82
C MET A 77 9.02 -2.22 7.31
N ARG A 78 8.11 -1.61 8.08
CA ARG A 78 8.27 -1.45 9.55
C ARG A 78 8.18 -2.78 10.30
N GLU A 79 7.46 -3.75 9.76
CA GLU A 79 7.44 -5.14 10.25
C GLU A 79 8.72 -5.92 9.89
N GLY A 80 9.71 -5.27 9.27
CA GLY A 80 11.04 -5.83 8.98
C GLY A 80 11.14 -6.53 7.62
N LYS A 81 10.13 -6.44 6.77
CA LYS A 81 10.21 -7.00 5.42
C LYS A 81 11.20 -6.21 4.56
N ALA A 82 11.90 -6.92 3.68
CA ALA A 82 12.66 -6.27 2.61
C ALA A 82 11.72 -5.45 1.71
N GLN A 83 12.25 -4.43 1.05
CA GLN A 83 11.46 -3.50 0.22
C GLN A 83 10.67 -4.24 -0.87
N GLU A 84 11.26 -5.26 -1.50
CA GLU A 84 10.60 -6.09 -2.52
C GLU A 84 9.45 -6.91 -1.93
N ASP A 85 9.66 -7.58 -0.80
CA ASP A 85 8.63 -8.35 -0.09
C ASP A 85 7.49 -7.43 0.44
N ALA A 86 7.82 -6.18 0.79
CA ALA A 86 6.84 -5.19 1.22
C ALA A 86 5.99 -4.68 0.04
N VAL A 87 6.60 -4.47 -1.14
CA VAL A 87 5.87 -4.20 -2.39
C VAL A 87 4.92 -5.35 -2.71
N GLU A 88 5.40 -6.60 -2.61
CA GLU A 88 4.56 -7.76 -2.89
C GLU A 88 3.40 -7.86 -1.90
N ALA A 89 3.65 -7.65 -0.60
CA ALA A 89 2.61 -7.63 0.42
C ALA A 89 1.56 -6.53 0.16
N ALA A 90 1.98 -5.33 -0.27
CA ALA A 90 1.08 -4.24 -0.62
C ALA A 90 0.26 -4.56 -1.89
N ASN A 91 0.88 -5.20 -2.89
CA ASN A 91 0.18 -5.67 -4.09
C ASN A 91 -0.92 -6.68 -3.72
N PHE A 92 -0.60 -7.68 -2.91
CA PHE A 92 -1.58 -8.66 -2.43
C PHE A 92 -2.75 -7.98 -1.69
N ALA A 93 -2.45 -7.01 -0.82
CA ALA A 93 -3.48 -6.25 -0.10
C ALA A 93 -4.41 -5.48 -1.06
N ALA A 94 -3.86 -4.77 -2.04
CA ALA A 94 -4.63 -4.00 -3.02
C ALA A 94 -5.41 -4.87 -4.02
N LEU A 95 -4.87 -6.04 -4.37
CA LEU A 95 -5.49 -6.98 -5.32
C LEU A 95 -6.54 -7.90 -4.68
N GLY A 96 -6.62 -7.92 -3.35
CA GLY A 96 -7.63 -8.70 -2.62
C GLY A 96 -7.37 -10.21 -2.57
N TYR A 97 -6.13 -10.64 -2.84
CA TYR A 97 -5.71 -12.04 -2.71
C TYR A 97 -4.39 -12.15 -1.94
N ARG A 98 -4.16 -13.27 -1.25
CA ARG A 98 -3.04 -13.46 -0.31
C ARG A 98 -1.97 -14.44 -0.78
N HIS A 99 -2.31 -15.28 -1.75
CA HIS A 99 -1.39 -16.24 -2.36
C HIS A 99 -1.66 -16.35 -3.85
N ARG A 100 -0.60 -16.62 -4.61
CA ARG A 100 -0.65 -16.88 -6.04
C ARG A 100 0.39 -17.91 -6.39
N PHE A 101 0.03 -18.86 -7.24
CA PHE A 101 0.99 -19.80 -7.82
C PHE A 101 0.56 -20.19 -9.23
N VAL A 102 1.55 -20.58 -10.02
CA VAL A 102 1.37 -21.00 -11.41
C VAL A 102 1.79 -22.45 -11.51
N ILE A 103 0.92 -23.30 -12.05
CA ILE A 103 1.29 -24.64 -12.51
C ILE A 103 1.78 -24.50 -13.93
N ARG A 104 3.06 -24.82 -14.14
CA ARG A 104 3.69 -24.85 -15.45
C ARG A 104 3.81 -26.26 -15.96
N TRP A 105 3.69 -26.44 -17.27
CA TRP A 105 3.80 -27.74 -17.94
C TRP A 105 5.03 -27.79 -18.85
N PRO A 106 6.25 -27.81 -18.29
CA PRO A 106 7.45 -27.87 -19.10
C PRO A 106 7.42 -29.13 -19.98
N ASN A 107 7.67 -28.94 -21.29
CA ASN A 107 7.66 -29.97 -22.33
C ASN A 107 6.29 -30.51 -22.75
N VAL A 108 5.19 -29.86 -22.38
CA VAL A 108 3.83 -30.21 -22.88
C VAL A 108 3.25 -29.02 -23.65
N PRO A 109 3.49 -28.92 -24.97
CA PRO A 109 3.16 -27.72 -25.76
C PRO A 109 1.66 -27.49 -25.98
N CYS A 110 0.80 -28.45 -25.63
CA CYS A 110 -0.64 -28.34 -25.82
C CYS A 110 -1.40 -27.83 -24.58
N TRP A 111 -0.72 -27.61 -23.46
CA TRP A 111 -1.35 -27.19 -22.20
C TRP A 111 -0.90 -25.79 -21.82
N ASP A 112 -1.86 -24.89 -21.63
CA ASP A 112 -1.60 -23.56 -21.09
C ASP A 112 -1.22 -23.64 -19.60
N ASP A 113 -0.37 -22.71 -19.17
CA ASP A 113 -0.08 -22.49 -17.75
C ASP A 113 -1.39 -22.19 -16.99
N LEU A 114 -1.53 -22.79 -15.81
CA LEU A 114 -2.69 -22.56 -14.95
C LEU A 114 -2.29 -21.68 -13.78
N GLU A 115 -2.95 -20.53 -13.64
CA GLU A 115 -2.72 -19.64 -12.51
C GLU A 115 -3.86 -19.74 -11.49
N PHE A 116 -3.47 -19.85 -10.23
CA PHE A 116 -4.37 -19.90 -9.09
C PHE A 116 -4.03 -18.78 -8.12
N TYR A 117 -5.05 -18.14 -7.57
CA TYR A 117 -4.87 -17.22 -6.45
C TYR A 117 -5.91 -17.47 -5.36
N MET A 118 -5.49 -17.22 -4.12
CA MET A 118 -6.33 -17.37 -2.94
C MET A 118 -6.81 -15.99 -2.50
N CYS A 119 -8.11 -15.72 -2.64
CA CYS A 119 -8.75 -14.50 -2.16
C CYS A 119 -8.59 -14.35 -0.63
N ASN A 120 -8.77 -13.13 -0.13
CA ASN A 120 -8.67 -12.84 1.31
C ASN A 120 -9.72 -13.58 2.16
N ASP A 121 -10.86 -13.96 1.56
CA ASP A 121 -11.89 -14.80 2.16
C ASP A 121 -11.51 -16.30 2.24
N GLY A 122 -10.36 -16.67 1.66
CA GLY A 122 -9.87 -18.05 1.58
C GLY A 122 -10.36 -18.84 0.37
N ALA A 123 -11.19 -18.26 -0.50
CA ALA A 123 -11.61 -18.90 -1.73
C ALA A 123 -10.45 -18.98 -2.73
N TRP A 124 -10.31 -20.13 -3.39
CA TRP A 124 -9.39 -20.31 -4.50
C TRP A 124 -10.09 -20.00 -5.82
N LYS A 125 -9.44 -19.18 -6.66
CA LYS A 125 -9.91 -18.90 -8.02
C LYS A 125 -8.84 -19.33 -9.02
N ARG A 126 -9.29 -20.00 -10.08
CA ARG A 126 -8.49 -20.32 -11.26
C ARG A 126 -8.68 -19.20 -12.29
N THR A 127 -7.60 -18.76 -12.89
CA THR A 127 -7.60 -17.77 -13.97
C THR A 127 -6.55 -18.12 -15.02
N SER A 128 -6.72 -17.63 -16.24
CA SER A 128 -5.66 -17.67 -17.28
C SER A 128 -4.58 -16.62 -17.03
N THR A 129 -4.92 -15.54 -16.31
CA THR A 129 -3.97 -14.50 -15.88
C THR A 129 -4.50 -13.84 -14.62
N ALA A 130 -3.77 -13.93 -13.51
CA ALA A 130 -4.07 -13.18 -12.31
C ALA A 130 -3.52 -11.76 -12.46
N PRO A 131 -4.25 -10.72 -12.03
CA PRO A 131 -3.71 -9.37 -12.01
C PRO A 131 -2.47 -9.37 -11.12
N SER A 132 -1.30 -9.03 -11.65
CA SER A 132 -0.03 -9.07 -10.88
C SER A 132 0.35 -7.73 -10.27
N ARG A 133 -0.34 -6.67 -10.70
CA ARG A 133 -0.17 -5.30 -10.20
C ARG A 133 -1.53 -4.66 -10.00
N PRO A 134 -1.74 -3.95 -8.87
CA PRO A 134 -2.95 -3.16 -8.70
C PRO A 134 -3.00 -2.02 -9.72
N ASP A 135 -4.21 -1.61 -10.09
CA ASP A 135 -4.47 -0.49 -10.99
C ASP A 135 -4.29 0.84 -10.24
N ILE A 136 -3.02 1.19 -9.97
CA ILE A 136 -2.62 2.43 -9.30
C ILE A 136 -1.61 3.19 -10.15
N ASP A 137 -1.52 4.51 -9.92
CA ASP A 137 -0.61 5.38 -10.68
C ASP A 137 0.86 4.86 -10.59
N PRO A 138 1.56 4.71 -11.72
CA PRO A 138 2.95 4.26 -11.77
C PRO A 138 3.91 4.99 -10.82
N GLN A 139 3.65 6.26 -10.52
CA GLN A 139 4.47 7.07 -9.61
C GLN A 139 4.54 6.47 -8.19
N PHE A 140 3.53 5.73 -7.75
CA PHE A 140 3.59 5.01 -6.47
C PHE A 140 4.63 3.90 -6.47
N PHE A 141 4.77 3.17 -7.58
CA PHE A 141 5.81 2.15 -7.72
C PHE A 141 7.20 2.78 -7.84
N GLU A 142 7.32 3.91 -8.55
CA GLU A 142 8.58 4.67 -8.64
C GLU A 142 9.02 5.19 -7.27
N LEU A 143 8.08 5.75 -6.48
CA LEU A 143 8.35 6.15 -5.10
C LEU A 143 8.75 4.94 -4.24
N ALA A 144 8.04 3.82 -4.39
CA ALA A 144 8.32 2.60 -3.65
C ALA A 144 9.67 1.99 -3.98
N ALA A 145 10.19 2.16 -5.20
CA ALA A 145 11.54 1.73 -5.59
C ALA A 145 12.62 2.73 -5.16
N SER A 146 12.26 3.94 -4.72
CA SER A 146 13.23 4.97 -4.38
C SER A 146 14.03 4.61 -3.11
N PRO A 147 15.34 4.96 -3.05
CA PRO A 147 16.14 4.81 -1.83
C PRO A 147 15.58 5.63 -0.67
N TRP A 148 15.01 6.80 -0.97
CA TRP A 148 14.45 7.70 0.03
C TRP A 148 13.41 7.02 0.92
N LEU A 149 12.51 6.21 0.36
CA LEU A 149 11.47 5.58 1.16
C LEU A 149 12.05 4.59 2.18
N ARG A 150 13.06 3.83 1.76
CA ARG A 150 13.80 2.91 2.64
C ARG A 150 14.45 3.65 3.79
N ASP A 151 15.14 4.75 3.49
CA ASP A 151 15.84 5.55 4.50
C ASP A 151 14.85 6.24 5.44
N ALA A 152 13.74 6.77 4.91
CA ALA A 152 12.71 7.44 5.69
C ALA A 152 11.99 6.49 6.66
N VAL A 153 11.68 5.26 6.23
CA VAL A 153 11.05 4.25 7.09
C VAL A 153 12.02 3.74 8.15
N ARG A 154 13.31 3.58 7.82
CA ARG A 154 14.34 3.17 8.78
C ARG A 154 14.58 4.23 9.85
N ALA A 155 14.70 5.49 9.45
CA ALA A 155 14.90 6.60 10.38
C ALA A 155 13.76 6.73 11.39
N ASP A 156 12.52 6.37 11.02
CA ASP A 156 11.38 6.31 11.94
C ASP A 156 11.43 5.11 12.91
N ALA A 157 12.01 3.99 12.47
CA ALA A 157 12.11 2.77 13.30
C ALA A 157 13.16 2.88 14.42
N GLU A 158 14.12 3.81 14.31
CA GLU A 158 15.20 4.01 15.27
C GLU A 158 14.85 5.01 16.41
N VAL A 159 13.61 5.54 16.45
CA VAL A 159 13.10 6.54 17.44
C VAL A 159 11.98 5.98 18.32
#